data_AF-A0A9W2X329-F1
#
_entry.id   AF-A0A9W2X329-F1
#
_cell.length_a   1.000
_cell.length_b   1.000
_cell.length_c   1.000
_cell.angle_alpha   90.00
_cell.angle_beta   90.00
_cell.angle_gamma   90.00
#
_symmetry.space_group_name_H-M   'P 1'
#
loop_
_entity.id
_entity.type
_entity.pdbx_description
1 polymer ?
#
loop_
_entity_poly.entity_id
_entity_poly.type
_entity_poly.pdbx_seq_one_letter_code
_entity_poly.pdbx_strand_id
1 'polypeptide(L)'
;MEAGAANGPSGGVEEALSCFSFNQDCTSLAIGTKSGYKLFSLSSVEQLGHVHGSNDIPDVCIVERLFSSSLVVVVSHAKPRQMNVYHFKKGTEICSYSYSSNVLSIRLNRQVRGWGLPPGRKAPAAGDQGERGASLGVVRRPAG
;
A
#
# COMPACT_ATOMS: atom_id res chain seq x y z
N MET A 1 44.56 -13.54 -28.92
CA MET A 1 44.30 -12.44 -27.98
C MET A 1 43.53 -11.39 -28.75
N GLU A 2 42.27 -11.15 -28.39
CA GLU A 2 41.62 -9.84 -28.45
C GLU A 2 40.24 -9.96 -27.80
N ALA A 3 39.87 -8.90 -27.10
CA ALA A 3 39.09 -8.93 -25.88
C ALA A 3 37.58 -9.21 -26.07
N GLY A 4 37.02 -9.99 -25.15
CA GLY A 4 35.57 -10.06 -24.94
C GLY A 4 35.05 -8.72 -24.42
N ALA A 5 34.11 -8.13 -25.14
CA ALA A 5 33.40 -6.95 -24.70
C ALA A 5 32.57 -7.30 -23.46
N ALA A 6 32.95 -6.72 -22.32
CA ALA A 6 32.19 -6.78 -21.09
C ALA A 6 30.83 -6.10 -21.30
N ASN A 7 29.74 -6.86 -21.16
CA ASN A 7 28.41 -6.30 -20.92
C ASN A 7 28.47 -5.53 -19.60
N GLY A 8 28.60 -4.20 -19.69
CA GLY A 8 28.37 -3.31 -18.56
C GLY A 8 26.93 -3.46 -18.07
N PRO A 9 26.66 -3.23 -16.76
CA PRO A 9 25.29 -3.27 -16.25
C PRO A 9 24.46 -2.22 -16.99
N SER A 10 23.44 -2.68 -17.69
CA SER A 10 22.41 -1.86 -18.31
C SER A 10 21.88 -0.88 -17.27
N GLY A 11 21.98 0.41 -17.58
CA GLY A 11 21.66 1.51 -16.68
C GLY A 11 20.33 1.30 -15.98
N GLY A 12 20.40 1.10 -14.66
CA GLY A 12 19.23 1.14 -13.82
C GLY A 12 18.60 2.52 -13.98
N VAL A 13 17.39 2.56 -14.53
CA VAL A 13 16.52 3.73 -14.34
C VAL A 13 16.55 4.04 -12.85
N GLU A 14 17.00 5.23 -12.49
CA GLU A 14 17.02 5.69 -11.12
C GLU A 14 15.56 5.65 -10.65
N GLU A 15 15.20 4.62 -9.89
CA GLU A 15 13.83 4.41 -9.42
C GLU A 15 13.56 5.47 -8.36
N ALA A 16 13.23 6.67 -8.82
CA ALA A 16 12.98 7.81 -7.98
C ALA A 16 11.88 7.44 -6.97
N LEU A 17 12.27 7.43 -5.71
CA LEU A 17 11.39 7.18 -4.59
C LEU A 17 10.36 8.31 -4.51
N SER A 18 9.09 7.94 -4.46
CA SER A 18 7.96 8.86 -4.42
C SER A 18 7.39 8.96 -3.00
N CYS A 19 7.19 7.81 -2.35
CA CYS A 19 6.66 7.73 -0.99
C CYS A 19 7.18 6.49 -0.25
N PHE A 20 7.06 6.50 1.08
CA PHE A 20 7.30 5.32 1.90
C PHE A 20 6.40 5.33 3.14
N SER A 21 6.11 4.16 3.69
CA SER A 21 5.36 4.02 4.94
C SER A 21 5.80 2.78 5.71
N PHE A 22 5.82 2.88 7.05
CA PHE A 22 5.87 1.71 7.92
C PHE A 22 4.45 1.18 8.15
N ASN A 23 4.33 -0.13 8.28
CA ASN A 23 3.08 -0.73 8.76
C ASN A 23 2.86 -0.42 10.26
N GLN A 24 1.70 -0.83 10.79
CA GLN A 24 1.20 -0.44 12.11
C GLN A 24 2.05 -0.94 13.29
N ASP A 25 2.78 -2.04 13.10
CA ASP A 25 3.66 -2.67 14.11
C ASP A 25 5.15 -2.46 13.81
N CYS A 26 5.49 -1.61 12.84
CA CYS A 26 6.85 -1.31 12.41
C CYS A 26 7.68 -2.53 11.96
N THR A 27 7.03 -3.63 11.55
CA THR A 27 7.70 -4.84 11.07
C THR A 27 7.83 -4.91 9.54
N SER A 28 7.24 -3.97 8.81
CA SER A 28 7.28 -3.94 7.35
C SER A 28 7.37 -2.50 6.83
N LEU A 29 8.15 -2.32 5.76
CA LEU A 29 8.31 -1.07 5.03
C LEU A 29 7.66 -1.21 3.65
N ALA A 30 6.82 -0.25 3.28
CA ALA A 30 6.28 -0.10 1.94
C ALA A 30 6.92 1.11 1.26
N ILE A 31 7.27 0.98 -0.01
CA ILE A 31 7.94 1.99 -0.81
C ILE A 31 7.18 2.15 -2.12
N GLY A 32 6.80 3.38 -2.46
CA GLY A 32 6.24 3.74 -3.76
C GLY A 32 7.28 4.45 -4.61
N THR A 33 7.35 4.09 -5.89
CA THR A 33 8.25 4.63 -6.89
C THR A 33 7.46 5.14 -8.09
N LYS A 34 8.14 5.77 -9.05
CA LYS A 34 7.53 6.11 -10.35
C LYS A 34 7.14 4.89 -11.19
N SER A 35 7.80 3.77 -10.98
CA SER A 35 7.56 2.53 -11.71
C SER A 35 6.53 1.61 -11.05
N GLY A 36 6.25 1.79 -9.75
CA GLY A 36 5.49 0.80 -9.00
C GLY A 36 5.53 0.98 -7.49
N TYR A 37 5.37 -0.13 -6.78
CA TYR A 37 5.61 -0.20 -5.34
C TYR A 37 6.35 -1.48 -4.96
N LYS A 38 7.04 -1.44 -3.82
CA LYS A 38 7.78 -2.55 -3.23
C LYS A 38 7.49 -2.63 -1.74
N LEU A 39 7.34 -3.85 -1.23
CA LEU A 39 7.07 -4.19 0.15
C LEU A 39 8.24 -4.99 0.69
N PHE A 40 8.70 -4.61 1.87
CA PHE A 40 9.81 -5.24 2.56
C PHE A 40 9.45 -5.60 4.00
N SER A 41 10.00 -6.71 4.48
CA SER A 41 9.94 -7.17 5.86
C SER A 41 11.18 -6.66 6.60
N LEU A 42 10.96 -6.18 7.82
CA LEU A 42 11.98 -5.70 8.75
C LEU A 42 12.24 -6.73 9.87
N SER A 43 11.91 -8.00 9.62
CA SER A 43 12.04 -9.09 10.59
C SER A 43 13.49 -9.46 10.92
N SER A 44 14.46 -9.01 10.12
CA SER A 44 15.89 -9.19 10.36
C SER A 44 16.57 -7.82 10.42
N VAL A 45 17.55 -7.67 11.32
CA VAL A 45 18.33 -6.44 11.50
C VAL A 45 19.37 -6.28 10.38
N GLU A 46 19.79 -7.38 9.76
CA GLU A 46 20.90 -7.39 8.80
C GLU A 46 20.43 -7.26 7.34
N GLN A 47 19.18 -7.64 7.04
CA GLN A 47 18.67 -7.67 5.67
C GLN A 47 17.20 -7.28 5.57
N LEU A 48 16.90 -6.45 4.58
CA LEU A 48 15.53 -6.09 4.20
C LEU A 48 14.94 -7.24 3.37
N GLY A 49 14.02 -8.01 3.95
CA GLY A 49 13.40 -9.14 3.26
C GLY A 49 12.40 -8.64 2.21
N HIS A 50 12.68 -8.78 0.92
CA HIS A 50 11.71 -8.42 -0.12
C HIS A 50 10.47 -9.33 -0.04
N VAL A 51 9.29 -8.72 0.12
CA VAL A 51 8.01 -9.44 0.26
C VAL A 51 7.27 -9.51 -1.06
N HIS A 52 7.11 -8.37 -1.72
CA HIS A 52 6.39 -8.25 -2.99
C HIS A 52 6.67 -6.90 -3.63
N GLY A 53 6.63 -6.84 -4.96
CA GLY A 53 6.58 -5.58 -5.68
C GLY A 53 5.75 -5.76 -6.95
N SER A 54 5.09 -4.68 -7.38
CA SER A 54 4.35 -4.63 -8.63
C SER A 54 4.64 -3.32 -9.35
N ASN A 55 4.85 -3.45 -10.66
CA ASN A 55 5.07 -2.34 -11.59
C ASN A 55 3.83 -2.07 -12.45
N ASP A 56 2.70 -2.69 -12.14
CA ASP A 56 1.46 -2.56 -12.91
C ASP A 56 0.79 -1.20 -12.65
N ILE A 57 1.16 -0.55 -11.54
CA ILE A 57 0.63 0.74 -11.10
C ILE A 57 1.80 1.72 -11.07
N PRO A 58 2.04 2.48 -12.14
CA PRO A 58 3.07 3.50 -12.15
C PRO A 58 2.68 4.70 -11.27
N ASP A 59 3.67 5.54 -10.99
CA ASP A 59 3.55 6.81 -10.26
C ASP A 59 2.86 6.68 -8.90
N VAL A 60 3.27 5.73 -8.07
CA VAL A 60 2.67 5.50 -6.75
C VAL A 60 3.01 6.64 -5.80
N CYS A 61 1.99 7.31 -5.26
CA CYS A 61 2.13 8.43 -4.33
C CYS A 61 1.75 8.09 -2.89
N ILE A 62 0.92 7.05 -2.70
CA ILE A 62 0.62 6.50 -1.38
C ILE A 62 0.62 4.98 -1.52
N VAL A 63 1.36 4.32 -0.64
CA VAL A 63 1.31 2.87 -0.44
C VAL A 63 1.23 2.58 1.05
N GLU A 64 0.32 1.69 1.46
CA GLU A 64 0.20 1.26 2.84
C GLU A 64 -0.14 -0.22 2.93
N ARG A 65 0.60 -0.94 3.76
CA ARG A 65 0.39 -2.37 4.02
C ARG A 65 -0.35 -2.56 5.34
N LEU A 66 -1.34 -3.46 5.35
CA LEU A 66 -2.02 -3.85 6.58
C LEU A 66 -1.22 -4.91 7.35
N PHE A 67 -0.54 -4.51 8.42
CA PHE A 67 0.32 -5.34 9.27
C PHE A 67 1.27 -6.19 8.41
N SER A 68 1.41 -7.47 8.72
CA SER A 68 2.11 -8.47 7.91
C SER A 68 1.21 -9.20 6.90
N SER A 69 0.00 -8.67 6.64
CA SER A 69 -0.95 -9.27 5.70
C SER A 69 -0.52 -9.13 4.23
N SER A 70 -1.29 -9.76 3.34
CA SER A 70 -1.22 -9.62 1.88
C SER A 70 -2.05 -8.46 1.31
N LEU A 71 -2.67 -7.67 2.19
CA LEU A 71 -3.45 -6.50 1.81
C LEU A 71 -2.55 -5.27 1.72
N VAL A 72 -2.63 -4.60 0.57
CA VAL A 72 -1.95 -3.33 0.31
C VAL A 72 -2.95 -2.36 -0.30
N VAL A 73 -2.83 -1.10 0.07
CA VAL A 73 -3.61 -0.02 -0.53
C VAL A 73 -2.66 0.90 -1.26
N VAL A 74 -3.03 1.28 -2.48
CA VAL A 74 -2.21 2.07 -3.39
C VAL A 74 -3.04 3.23 -3.94
N VAL A 75 -2.41 4.40 -4.05
CA VAL A 75 -2.90 5.58 -4.78
C VAL A 75 -1.78 6.02 -5.72
N SER A 76 -2.11 6.33 -6.96
CA SER A 76 -1.17 6.86 -7.94
C SER A 76 -1.38 8.35 -8.20
N HIS A 77 -0.33 9.05 -8.64
CA HIS A 77 -0.43 10.43 -9.12
C HIS A 77 -1.31 10.56 -10.36
N ALA A 78 -1.40 9.52 -11.20
CA ALA A 78 -2.31 9.50 -12.35
C ALA A 78 -3.78 9.53 -11.91
N LYS A 79 -4.11 8.94 -10.76
CA LYS A 79 -5.47 8.87 -10.22
C LYS A 79 -5.48 9.23 -8.73
N PRO A 80 -5.22 10.51 -8.37
CA PRO A 80 -5.01 10.92 -6.98
C PRO A 80 -6.30 10.88 -6.13
N ARG A 81 -7.46 10.72 -6.77
CA ARG A 81 -8.77 10.59 -6.12
C ARG A 81 -9.23 9.13 -6.02
N GLN A 82 -8.45 8.18 -6.50
CA GLN A 82 -8.79 6.76 -6.50
C GLN A 82 -7.88 6.01 -5.52
N MET A 83 -8.49 5.27 -4.62
CA MET A 83 -7.80 4.38 -3.68
C MET A 83 -8.12 2.95 -4.05
N ASN A 84 -7.09 2.18 -4.39
CA ASN A 84 -7.23 0.78 -4.79
C ASN A 84 -6.68 -0.13 -3.68
N VAL A 85 -7.44 -1.16 -3.33
CA VAL A 85 -7.06 -2.17 -2.35
C VAL A 85 -6.75 -3.47 -3.09
N TYR A 86 -5.54 -3.99 -2.92
CA TYR A 86 -5.06 -5.20 -3.57
C TYR A 86 -4.75 -6.30 -2.57
N HIS A 87 -4.98 -7.54 -2.99
CA HIS A 87 -4.47 -8.73 -2.32
C HIS A 87 -3.31 -9.32 -3.13
N PHE A 88 -2.09 -8.85 -2.89
CA PHE A 88 -0.95 -9.16 -3.77
C PHE A 88 -0.61 -10.65 -3.87
N LYS A 89 -0.90 -11.46 -2.85
CA LYS A 89 -0.73 -12.93 -2.92
C LYS A 89 -1.77 -13.64 -3.81
N LYS A 90 -2.95 -13.05 -3.97
CA LYS A 90 -4.03 -13.58 -4.83
C LYS A 90 -3.96 -12.95 -6.22
N GLY A 91 -3.19 -11.87 -6.39
CA GLY A 91 -3.11 -11.10 -7.63
C GLY A 91 -4.41 -10.37 -7.98
N THR A 92 -5.28 -10.12 -6.99
CA THR A 92 -6.60 -9.52 -7.22
C THR A 92 -6.70 -8.11 -6.65
N GLU A 93 -7.39 -7.25 -7.39
CA GLU A 93 -7.94 -6.01 -6.86
C GLU A 93 -9.22 -6.34 -6.08
N ILE A 94 -9.27 -6.00 -4.80
CA ILE A 94 -10.44 -6.24 -3.95
C ILE A 94 -11.47 -5.15 -4.16
N CYS A 95 -11.03 -3.89 -4.16
CA CYS A 95 -11.94 -2.76 -4.33
C CYS A 95 -11.21 -1.50 -4.77
N SER A 96 -11.96 -0.64 -5.45
CA SER A 96 -11.53 0.68 -5.88
C SER A 96 -12.52 1.72 -5.38
N TYR A 97 -12.06 2.64 -4.54
CA TYR A 97 -12.87 3.73 -4.04
C TYR A 97 -12.49 5.03 -4.73
N SER A 98 -13.47 5.68 -5.35
CA SER A 98 -13.31 7.00 -5.95
C SER A 98 -13.86 8.07 -5.02
N TYR A 99 -13.09 9.14 -4.84
CA TYR A 99 -13.45 10.28 -4.00
C TYR A 99 -13.66 11.54 -4.85
N SER A 100 -14.40 12.51 -4.31
CA SER A 100 -14.58 13.82 -4.94
C SER A 100 -13.34 14.72 -4.84
N SER A 101 -12.42 14.42 -3.92
CA SER A 101 -11.17 15.13 -3.67
C SER A 101 -9.97 14.20 -3.67
N ASN A 102 -8.76 14.75 -3.73
CA ASN A 102 -7.53 13.96 -3.67
C ASN A 102 -7.39 13.24 -2.32
N VAL A 103 -6.88 12.02 -2.36
CA VAL A 103 -6.51 11.24 -1.18
C VAL A 103 -5.18 11.78 -0.67
N LEU A 104 -5.15 12.21 0.59
CA LEU A 104 -3.96 12.82 1.19
C LEU A 104 -3.17 11.84 2.05
N SER A 105 -3.87 10.93 2.71
CA SER A 105 -3.29 9.88 3.54
C SER A 105 -4.30 8.76 3.70
N ILE A 106 -3.78 7.55 3.86
CA ILE A 106 -4.57 6.36 4.20
C ILE A 106 -4.10 5.91 5.58
N ARG A 107 -4.98 5.22 6.31
CA ARG A 107 -4.61 4.42 7.47
C ARG A 107 -5.46 3.17 7.55
N LEU A 108 -4.80 2.04 7.73
CA LEU A 108 -5.43 0.71 7.83
C LEU A 108 -5.35 0.18 9.26
N ASN A 109 -6.39 -0.53 9.70
CA ASN A 109 -6.36 -1.32 10.94
C ASN A 109 -7.27 -2.56 10.79
N ARG A 110 -7.13 -3.57 11.65
CA ARG A 110 -8.08 -4.69 11.74
C ARG A 110 -9.26 -4.26 12.61
N GLN A 111 -10.46 -4.18 12.04
CA GLN A 111 -11.65 -4.00 12.84
C GLN A 111 -11.99 -5.32 13.54
N VAL A 112 -11.82 -5.37 14.85
CA VAL A 112 -12.45 -6.43 15.64
C VAL A 112 -13.93 -6.08 15.71
N ARG A 113 -14.78 -6.80 14.95
CA ARG A 113 -16.22 -6.79 15.20
C ARG A 113 -16.44 -7.48 16.56
N GLY A 114 -16.28 -6.75 17.67
CA GLY A 114 -16.35 -7.40 18.98
C GLY A 114 -16.13 -6.57 20.25
N TRP A 115 -15.88 -5.25 20.18
CA TRP A 115 -15.88 -4.44 21.42
C TRP A 115 -16.63 -3.12 21.25
N GLY A 116 -17.78 -3.03 21.92
CA GLY A 116 -18.38 -1.78 22.41
C GLY A 116 -18.74 -0.70 21.40
N LEU A 117 -19.71 -0.94 20.51
CA LEU A 117 -20.56 0.17 20.07
C LEU A 117 -21.62 0.39 21.16
N PRO A 118 -21.78 1.61 21.72
CA PRO A 118 -22.94 1.91 22.54
C PRO A 118 -24.22 1.70 21.70
N PRO A 119 -25.32 1.21 22.30
CA PRO A 119 -26.57 0.96 21.58
C PRO A 119 -27.02 2.24 20.84
N GLY A 120 -27.23 2.14 19.52
CA GLY A 120 -27.78 3.23 18.70
C GLY A 120 -26.87 3.82 17.63
N ARG A 121 -25.57 3.47 17.54
CA ARG A 121 -24.71 3.85 16.39
C ARG A 121 -24.51 2.67 15.44
N LYS A 122 -25.06 2.76 14.23
CA LYS A 122 -24.69 1.86 13.13
C LYS A 122 -23.28 2.21 12.65
N ALA A 123 -22.41 1.20 12.55
CA ALA A 123 -21.20 1.34 11.73
C ALA A 123 -21.63 1.61 10.27
N PRO A 124 -20.91 2.46 9.51
CA PRO A 124 -21.16 2.57 8.08
C PRO A 124 -21.03 1.18 7.44
N ALA A 125 -22.05 0.80 6.67
CA ALA A 125 -22.18 -0.53 6.12
C ALA A 125 -21.04 -0.81 5.13
N ALA A 126 -20.02 -1.54 5.58
CA ALA A 126 -19.12 -2.26 4.70
C ALA A 126 -19.78 -3.59 4.35
N GLY A 127 -20.12 -3.75 3.07
CA GLY A 127 -20.77 -4.93 2.52
C GLY A 127 -20.07 -6.23 2.92
N ASP A 128 -20.90 -7.20 3.24
CA ASP A 128 -20.55 -8.51 3.78
C ASP A 128 -20.00 -9.42 2.67
N GLN A 129 -18.68 -9.67 2.67
CA GLN A 129 -18.08 -10.94 2.28
C GLN A 129 -16.85 -11.17 3.15
N GLY A 130 -16.79 -12.35 3.77
CA GLY A 130 -15.86 -12.69 4.84
C GLY A 130 -14.39 -12.66 4.43
N GLU A 131 -13.71 -11.55 4.71
CA GLU A 131 -12.31 -11.52 5.13
C GLU A 131 -12.22 -10.49 6.28
N ARG A 132 -11.38 -10.78 7.28
CA ARG A 132 -11.18 -9.97 8.50
C ARG A 132 -11.06 -8.48 8.14
N GLY A 133 -12.14 -7.74 8.39
CA GLY A 133 -12.35 -6.39 7.84
C GLY A 133 -11.28 -5.41 8.26
N ALA A 134 -10.62 -4.79 7.29
CA ALA A 134 -9.80 -3.63 7.53
C ALA A 134 -10.70 -2.39 7.70
N SER A 135 -10.53 -1.60 8.77
CA SER A 135 -11.10 -0.25 8.81
C SER A 135 -10.20 0.68 8.01
N LEU A 136 -10.78 1.39 7.04
CA LEU A 136 -10.12 2.44 6.26
C LEU A 136 -10.50 3.80 6.82
N GLY A 137 -9.53 4.54 7.36
CA GLY A 137 -9.70 5.93 7.75
C GLY A 137 -9.05 6.85 6.73
N VAL A 138 -9.81 7.78 6.14
CA VAL A 138 -9.26 8.88 5.34
C VAL A 138 -9.16 10.11 6.24
N VAL A 139 -7.94 10.55 6.57
CA VAL A 139 -7.74 11.79 7.33
C VAL A 139 -7.93 12.98 6.38
N ARG A 140 -8.97 13.78 6.60
CA ARG A 140 -9.16 15.08 5.93
C ARG A 140 -8.55 16.17 6.79
N ARG A 141 -7.70 17.03 6.22
CA ARG A 141 -7.29 18.26 6.92
C ARG A 141 -8.53 19.13 7.12
N PRO A 142 -8.73 19.76 8.28
CA PRO A 142 -9.78 20.74 8.45
C PRO A 142 -9.53 21.91 7.48
N ALA A 143 -10.59 22.39 6.82
CA ALA A 143 -10.55 23.66 6.13
C ALA A 143 -10.32 24.75 7.18
N GLY A 144 -9.27 25.55 7.01
CA GLY A 144 -9.09 26.78 7.75
C GLY A 144 -10.06 27.86 7.30
#